data_AF-U2U437-F1
#
_entry.id   AF-U2U437-F1
#
_cell.length_a   1.000
_cell.length_b   1.000
_cell.length_c   1.000
_cell.angle_alpha   90.00
_cell.angle_beta   90.00
_cell.angle_gamma   90.00
#
_symmetry.space_group_name_H-M   'P 1'
#
loop_
_entity.id
_entity.type
_entity.pdbx_description
1 polymer ?
#
loop_
_entity_poly.entity_id
_entity_poly.type
_entity_poly.pdbx_seq_one_letter_code
_entity_poly.pdbx_strand_id
1 'polypeptide(L)'
;MSDSPDILSALHLIVKDVLKMAQANGWIIVEDPSKKDLLGQGDCVLYIESGERKTLKSTGEDNLPPRPSDGSVRKTVASGWFDDDLGFPEFAQQPWYALRERIGKVVTLDNSWCPASCRFLFDGLTNCEEFDLLNLDTSKSDSLCGMFRGCSSVKQLLDIDRFNTSLVTDSSYMFLNCLKLRAVSVSGWDTSHIENTEQMLAGCAAYVLADEEQLSFLNRITSTQSRHGVWRKMA
;
A
#
# COMPACT_ATOMS: atom_id res chain seq x y z
N MET A 1 -16.01 -23.47 26.48
CA MET A 1 -15.79 -22.35 25.55
C MET A 1 -14.83 -22.88 24.51
N SER A 2 -15.36 -23.37 23.39
CA SER A 2 -14.60 -24.02 22.33
C SER A 2 -14.11 -22.96 21.35
N ASP A 3 -12.84 -22.63 21.41
CA ASP A 3 -12.15 -22.01 20.28
C ASP A 3 -12.19 -23.03 19.14
N SER A 4 -13.12 -22.83 18.20
CA SER A 4 -13.27 -23.71 17.04
C SER A 4 -12.04 -23.54 16.14
N PRO A 5 -11.25 -24.61 15.90
CA PRO A 5 -10.16 -24.61 14.93
C PRO A 5 -10.62 -24.26 13.50
N ASP A 6 -11.93 -24.26 13.24
CA ASP A 6 -12.51 -24.08 11.92
C ASP A 6 -12.51 -22.62 11.45
N ILE A 7 -12.56 -21.62 12.35
CA ILE A 7 -12.57 -20.21 11.90
C ILE A 7 -11.17 -19.78 11.43
N LEU A 8 -10.12 -20.10 12.20
CA LEU A 8 -8.74 -19.82 11.83
C LEU A 8 -8.30 -20.64 10.60
N SER A 9 -8.76 -21.90 10.51
CA SER A 9 -8.51 -22.75 9.34
C SER A 9 -9.28 -22.27 8.10
N ALA A 10 -10.53 -21.82 8.26
CA ALA A 10 -11.33 -21.24 7.17
C ALA A 10 -10.76 -19.88 6.72
N LEU A 11 -10.29 -19.04 7.64
CA LEU A 11 -9.59 -17.79 7.29
C LEU A 11 -8.30 -18.10 6.52
N HIS A 12 -7.52 -19.08 6.98
CA HIS A 12 -6.34 -19.56 6.26
C HIS A 12 -6.66 -20.16 4.89
N LEU A 13 -7.80 -20.84 4.74
CA LEU A 13 -8.24 -21.45 3.49
C LEU A 13 -8.76 -20.38 2.51
N ILE A 14 -9.53 -19.40 3.01
CA ILE A 14 -10.02 -18.24 2.24
C ILE A 14 -8.83 -17.42 1.75
N VAL A 15 -7.84 -17.17 2.60
CA VAL A 15 -6.60 -16.50 2.20
C VAL A 15 -5.84 -17.33 1.16
N LYS A 16 -5.72 -18.65 1.32
CA LYS A 16 -5.09 -19.55 0.31
C LYS A 16 -5.81 -19.60 -1.03
N ASP A 17 -7.13 -19.51 -1.04
CA ASP A 17 -7.91 -19.49 -2.27
C ASP A 17 -7.89 -18.08 -2.89
N VAL A 18 -7.87 -17.01 -2.09
CA VAL A 18 -7.54 -15.64 -2.52
C VAL A 18 -6.16 -15.58 -3.19
N LEU A 19 -5.17 -16.25 -2.58
CA LEU A 19 -3.79 -16.39 -3.05
C LEU A 19 -3.66 -17.18 -4.36
N LYS A 20 -4.50 -18.19 -4.63
CA LYS A 20 -4.44 -18.92 -5.92
C LYS A 20 -4.97 -18.11 -7.12
N MET A 21 -5.64 -16.98 -6.87
CA MET A 21 -6.31 -16.22 -7.94
C MET A 21 -5.54 -14.99 -8.41
N ALA A 22 -4.78 -14.35 -7.52
CA ALA A 22 -4.02 -13.16 -7.88
C ALA A 22 -2.86 -13.51 -8.84
N GLN A 23 -2.44 -14.78 -8.84
CA GLN A 23 -1.45 -15.41 -9.73
C GLN A 23 -1.58 -15.14 -11.25
N ALA A 24 -2.75 -14.70 -11.75
CA ALA A 24 -2.94 -14.40 -13.17
C ALA A 24 -2.90 -12.90 -13.53
N ASN A 25 -3.13 -11.98 -12.58
CA ASN A 25 -3.38 -10.56 -12.87
C ASN A 25 -2.62 -9.58 -11.94
N GLY A 26 -1.81 -10.08 -11.01
CA GLY A 26 -0.98 -9.28 -10.09
C GLY A 26 -1.73 -8.59 -8.94
N TRP A 27 -3.06 -8.51 -8.99
CA TRP A 27 -3.87 -7.94 -7.92
C TRP A 27 -5.35 -8.33 -8.01
N ILE A 28 -6.07 -8.25 -6.90
CA ILE A 28 -7.51 -8.54 -6.79
C ILE A 28 -8.17 -7.58 -5.79
N ILE A 29 -9.41 -7.18 -6.06
CA ILE A 29 -10.25 -6.46 -5.10
C ILE A 29 -11.40 -7.36 -4.64
N VAL A 30 -11.56 -7.45 -3.32
CA VAL A 30 -12.60 -8.25 -2.66
C VAL A 30 -13.49 -7.33 -1.84
N GLU A 31 -14.82 -7.48 -1.96
CA GLU A 31 -15.77 -6.74 -1.12
C GLU A 31 -15.73 -7.30 0.32
N ASP A 32 -15.60 -6.43 1.31
CA ASP A 32 -15.64 -6.74 2.73
C ASP A 32 -17.10 -6.85 3.19
N PRO A 33 -17.60 -8.08 3.46
CA PRO A 33 -18.99 -8.28 3.82
C PRO A 33 -19.38 -7.63 5.16
N SER A 34 -18.41 -7.30 6.03
CA SER A 34 -18.67 -6.61 7.30
C SER A 34 -18.99 -5.12 7.11
N LYS A 35 -18.74 -4.57 5.91
CA LYS A 35 -18.88 -3.15 5.58
C LYS A 35 -20.00 -2.83 4.58
N LYS A 36 -20.91 -3.78 4.33
CA LYS A 36 -21.99 -3.65 3.34
C LYS A 36 -22.89 -2.42 3.51
N ASP A 37 -23.03 -1.90 4.73
CA ASP A 37 -23.88 -0.74 5.03
C ASP A 37 -23.19 0.62 4.80
N LEU A 38 -21.89 0.65 4.46
CA LEU A 38 -21.11 1.89 4.34
C LEU A 38 -21.32 2.66 3.01
N LEU A 39 -22.45 2.48 2.33
CA LEU A 39 -22.76 3.14 1.04
C LEU A 39 -21.63 2.98 -0.01
N GLY A 40 -20.88 1.88 0.05
CA GLY A 40 -19.75 1.61 -0.84
C GLY A 40 -18.43 2.32 -0.48
N GLN A 41 -18.32 3.00 0.66
CA GLN A 41 -17.09 3.65 1.10
C GLN A 41 -16.25 2.70 1.98
N GLY A 42 -14.99 2.46 1.58
CA GLY A 42 -14.08 1.60 2.34
C GLY A 42 -14.55 0.14 2.48
N ASP A 43 -15.47 -0.30 1.62
CA ASP A 43 -16.11 -1.62 1.61
C ASP A 43 -15.30 -2.68 0.86
N CYS A 44 -14.09 -2.37 0.41
CA CYS A 44 -13.24 -3.27 -0.36
C CYS A 44 -11.86 -3.45 0.27
N VAL A 45 -11.27 -4.62 0.06
CA VAL A 45 -9.86 -4.92 0.36
C VAL A 45 -9.12 -5.14 -0.96
N LEU A 46 -8.01 -4.43 -1.15
CA LEU A 46 -7.10 -4.61 -2.28
C LEU A 46 -5.97 -5.56 -1.87
N TYR A 47 -5.86 -6.68 -2.58
CA TYR A 47 -4.79 -7.65 -2.45
C TYR A 47 -3.84 -7.53 -3.65
N ILE A 48 -2.54 -7.53 -3.39
CA ILE A 48 -1.50 -7.41 -4.43
C ILE A 48 -0.51 -8.58 -4.29
N GLU A 49 -0.20 -9.24 -5.40
CA GLU A 49 0.70 -10.40 -5.51
C GLU A 49 1.60 -10.23 -6.74
N SER A 50 2.79 -10.79 -6.74
CA SER A 50 3.58 -10.89 -7.96
C SER A 50 2.91 -11.87 -8.94
N GLY A 51 2.59 -11.40 -10.14
CA GLY A 51 2.10 -12.27 -11.21
C GLY A 51 3.27 -12.96 -11.91
N GLU A 52 3.14 -14.24 -12.25
CA GLU A 52 3.98 -14.82 -13.31
C GLU A 52 3.66 -14.10 -14.63
N ARG A 53 4.67 -13.70 -15.41
CA ARG A 53 4.51 -13.10 -16.75
C ARG A 53 3.91 -14.10 -17.76
N LYS A 54 2.68 -14.57 -17.54
CA LYS A 54 1.92 -15.37 -18.49
C LYS A 54 1.32 -14.42 -19.50
N THR A 55 1.89 -14.39 -20.71
CA THR A 55 1.26 -13.79 -21.89
C THR A 55 -0.21 -14.21 -21.95
N LEU A 56 -1.12 -13.31 -21.60
CA LEU A 56 -2.57 -13.55 -21.67
C LEU A 56 -2.93 -13.75 -23.14
N LYS A 57 -3.07 -14.99 -23.57
CA LYS A 57 -4.07 -15.28 -24.61
C LYS A 57 -5.41 -14.91 -23.97
N SER A 58 -6.19 -14.05 -24.62
CA SER A 58 -7.50 -13.62 -24.16
C SER A 58 -8.33 -14.83 -23.70
N THR A 59 -8.40 -15.09 -22.40
CA THR A 59 -9.27 -16.11 -21.86
C THR A 59 -10.57 -15.42 -21.48
N GLY A 60 -11.65 -15.82 -22.15
CA GLY A 60 -13.01 -15.53 -21.74
C GLY A 60 -13.28 -16.01 -20.31
N GLU A 61 -14.42 -15.60 -19.79
CA GLU A 61 -14.90 -15.69 -18.40
C GLU A 61 -14.85 -17.10 -17.74
N ASP A 62 -14.49 -18.15 -18.48
CA ASP A 62 -14.62 -19.56 -18.09
C ASP A 62 -13.47 -20.13 -17.22
N ASN A 63 -12.40 -19.37 -16.93
CA ASN A 63 -11.28 -19.81 -16.08
C ASN A 63 -11.25 -19.14 -14.69
N LEU A 64 -12.40 -18.68 -14.19
CA LEU A 64 -12.53 -18.14 -12.84
C LEU A 64 -12.66 -19.29 -11.80
N PRO A 65 -11.77 -19.38 -10.79
CA PRO A 65 -11.87 -20.39 -9.73
C PRO A 65 -13.03 -20.11 -8.75
N PRO A 66 -13.43 -21.10 -7.93
CA PRO A 66 -14.70 -21.08 -7.20
C PRO A 66 -14.82 -19.94 -6.17
N ARG A 67 -16.07 -19.55 -5.94
CA ARG A 67 -16.51 -18.41 -5.12
C ARG A 67 -16.11 -18.59 -3.64
N PRO A 68 -15.74 -17.51 -2.91
CA PRO A 68 -15.52 -17.60 -1.46
C PRO A 68 -16.79 -18.10 -0.76
N SER A 69 -16.62 -18.92 0.27
CA SER A 69 -17.72 -19.52 1.04
C SER A 69 -18.49 -18.54 1.92
N ASP A 70 -17.97 -17.33 2.13
CA ASP A 70 -18.56 -16.27 2.97
C ASP A 70 -19.60 -15.39 2.22
N GLY A 71 -19.85 -15.67 0.95
CA GLY A 71 -20.81 -14.91 0.13
C GLY A 71 -20.32 -13.54 -0.34
N SER A 72 -19.04 -13.22 -0.16
CA SER A 72 -18.41 -12.05 -0.79
C SER A 72 -18.44 -12.17 -2.32
N VAL A 73 -18.69 -11.03 -2.99
CA VAL A 73 -18.68 -10.95 -4.47
C VAL A 73 -17.30 -10.42 -4.87
N ARG A 74 -16.56 -11.20 -5.66
CA ARG A 74 -15.30 -10.75 -6.25
C ARG A 74 -15.61 -9.84 -7.44
N LYS A 75 -14.96 -8.69 -7.50
CA LYS A 75 -14.92 -7.86 -8.71
C LYS A 75 -13.47 -7.73 -9.14
N THR A 76 -13.08 -8.49 -10.15
CA THR A 76 -11.81 -8.27 -10.84
C THR A 76 -12.00 -7.09 -11.79
N VAL A 77 -11.38 -5.95 -11.48
CA VAL A 77 -11.64 -4.70 -12.20
C VAL A 77 -10.45 -4.38 -13.10
N ALA A 78 -10.34 -5.10 -14.21
CA ALA A 78 -9.27 -4.99 -15.22
C ALA A 78 -7.98 -5.77 -14.91
N SER A 79 -7.52 -6.53 -15.91
CA SER A 79 -6.17 -7.09 -15.98
C SER A 79 -5.20 -5.99 -16.43
N GLY A 80 -4.11 -5.77 -15.71
CA GLY A 80 -3.08 -4.80 -16.07
C GLY A 80 -1.72 -5.22 -15.54
N TRP A 81 -0.68 -5.09 -16.36
CA TRP A 81 0.70 -5.31 -15.94
C TRP A 81 1.21 -4.05 -15.24
N PHE A 82 1.97 -4.23 -14.18
CA PHE A 82 2.91 -3.19 -13.77
C PHE A 82 4.04 -3.22 -14.81
N ASP A 83 4.25 -2.11 -15.51
CA ASP A 83 5.54 -1.95 -16.17
C ASP A 83 6.54 -1.72 -15.06
N ASP A 84 7.29 -2.79 -14.77
CA ASP A 84 8.30 -2.85 -13.72
C ASP A 84 9.37 -1.76 -13.88
N ASP A 85 9.44 -1.09 -15.04
CA ASP A 85 10.57 -0.25 -15.45
C ASP A 85 10.46 1.25 -15.09
N LEU A 86 9.25 1.82 -14.87
CA LEU A 86 9.11 3.30 -14.78
C LEU A 86 8.08 3.83 -13.75
N GLY A 87 7.33 2.96 -13.05
CA GLY A 87 6.21 3.39 -12.21
C GLY A 87 5.06 4.02 -12.99
N PHE A 88 4.11 4.65 -12.29
CA PHE A 88 3.01 5.36 -12.95
C PHE A 88 3.38 6.83 -13.19
N PRO A 89 3.41 7.30 -14.46
CA PRO A 89 3.64 8.71 -14.78
C PRO A 89 2.61 9.63 -14.10
N GLU A 90 1.37 9.12 -13.97
CA GLU A 90 0.25 9.83 -13.39
C GLU A 90 -0.52 8.95 -12.42
N PHE A 91 -1.02 9.58 -11.37
CA PHE A 91 -1.76 8.92 -10.31
C PHE A 91 -3.14 8.38 -10.72
N ALA A 92 -3.59 8.57 -11.96
CA ALA A 92 -4.87 8.02 -12.44
C ALA A 92 -4.70 6.67 -13.15
N GLN A 93 -3.46 6.19 -13.29
CA GLN A 93 -3.11 5.03 -14.10
C GLN A 93 -2.96 3.74 -13.29
N GLN A 94 -3.13 3.77 -11.96
CA GLN A 94 -3.08 2.53 -11.20
C GLN A 94 -4.31 1.67 -11.53
N PRO A 95 -4.15 0.35 -11.60
CA PRO A 95 -5.24 -0.54 -11.96
C PRO A 95 -6.48 -0.44 -11.04
N TRP A 96 -6.27 -0.06 -9.78
CA TRP A 96 -7.33 0.13 -8.78
C TRP A 96 -7.87 1.56 -8.65
N TYR A 97 -7.41 2.52 -9.45
CA TYR A 97 -7.78 3.94 -9.31
C TYR A 97 -9.30 4.18 -9.35
N ALA A 98 -10.03 3.44 -10.19
CA ALA A 98 -11.49 3.53 -10.31
C ALA A 98 -12.22 3.12 -9.03
N LEU A 99 -11.58 2.34 -8.15
CA LEU A 99 -12.14 1.84 -6.90
C LEU A 99 -11.48 2.46 -5.66
N ARG A 100 -10.63 3.49 -5.82
CA ARG A 100 -9.87 4.12 -4.72
C ARG A 100 -10.72 4.57 -3.52
N GLU A 101 -11.94 5.01 -3.76
CA GLU A 101 -12.89 5.45 -2.70
C GLU A 101 -13.58 4.27 -2.01
N ARG A 102 -13.54 3.09 -2.62
CA ARG A 102 -14.11 1.86 -2.07
C ARG A 102 -13.07 1.06 -1.26
N ILE A 103 -11.79 1.25 -1.53
CA ILE A 103 -10.72 0.49 -0.87
C ILE A 103 -10.54 1.01 0.57
N GLY A 104 -10.82 0.14 1.53
CA GLY A 104 -10.66 0.37 2.97
C GLY A 104 -9.37 -0.23 3.55
N LYS A 105 -8.79 -1.20 2.87
CA LYS A 105 -7.55 -1.89 3.28
C LYS A 105 -6.73 -2.32 2.07
N VAL A 106 -5.41 -2.23 2.18
CA VAL A 106 -4.44 -2.77 1.19
C VAL A 106 -3.60 -3.86 1.84
N VAL A 107 -3.34 -4.95 1.13
CA VAL A 107 -2.52 -6.08 1.57
C VAL A 107 -1.58 -6.54 0.45
N THR A 108 -0.27 -6.53 0.70
CA THR A 108 0.72 -7.20 -0.16
C THR A 108 0.93 -8.64 0.30
N LEU A 109 0.79 -9.60 -0.61
CA LEU A 109 0.71 -11.02 -0.27
C LEU A 109 2.04 -11.77 -0.38
N ASP A 110 2.95 -11.34 -1.25
CA ASP A 110 4.26 -11.95 -1.44
C ASP A 110 5.38 -10.92 -1.52
N ASN A 111 6.60 -11.36 -1.18
CA ASN A 111 7.82 -10.54 -1.25
C ASN A 111 8.48 -10.59 -2.63
N SER A 112 7.80 -11.16 -3.62
CA SER A 112 8.34 -11.31 -4.98
C SER A 112 7.99 -10.10 -5.84
N TRP A 113 7.00 -9.31 -5.42
CA TRP A 113 6.69 -8.04 -6.06
C TRP A 113 7.69 -6.96 -5.66
N CYS A 114 8.50 -6.54 -6.62
CA CYS A 114 9.55 -5.53 -6.45
C CYS A 114 9.50 -4.49 -7.59
N PRO A 115 8.62 -3.48 -7.49
CA PRO A 115 8.50 -2.46 -8.54
C PRO A 115 9.75 -1.57 -8.61
N ALA A 116 10.24 -1.22 -9.82
CA ALA A 116 11.36 -0.27 -9.93
C ALA A 116 10.96 1.18 -9.61
N SER A 117 9.66 1.45 -9.45
CA SER A 117 9.18 2.73 -8.92
C SER A 117 7.82 2.58 -8.25
N CYS A 118 7.69 3.10 -7.03
CA CYS A 118 6.45 3.09 -6.24
C CYS A 118 5.65 4.39 -6.39
N ARG A 119 5.95 5.18 -7.43
CA ARG A 119 5.32 6.48 -7.67
C ARG A 119 3.81 6.34 -7.74
N PHE A 120 3.12 7.11 -6.90
CA PHE A 120 1.65 7.16 -6.76
C PHE A 120 0.95 5.83 -6.48
N LEU A 121 1.65 4.79 -6.03
CA LEU A 121 1.09 3.44 -5.95
C LEU A 121 -0.26 3.36 -5.22
N PHE A 122 -0.40 4.07 -4.11
CA PHE A 122 -1.63 4.12 -3.31
C PHE A 122 -2.22 5.53 -3.25
N ASP A 123 -2.01 6.34 -4.28
CA ASP A 123 -2.55 7.70 -4.32
C ASP A 123 -4.09 7.71 -4.29
N GLY A 124 -4.64 8.62 -3.49
CA GLY A 124 -6.06 8.92 -3.47
C GLY A 124 -6.94 7.82 -2.88
N LEU A 125 -6.39 6.85 -2.15
CA LEU A 125 -7.17 5.87 -1.38
C LEU A 125 -7.81 6.54 -0.15
N THR A 126 -8.75 7.47 -0.38
CA THR A 126 -9.31 8.39 0.63
C THR A 126 -10.01 7.69 1.80
N ASN A 127 -10.54 6.49 1.58
CA ASN A 127 -11.22 5.68 2.58
C ASN A 127 -10.39 4.53 3.12
N CYS A 128 -9.12 4.38 2.69
CA CYS A 128 -8.23 3.35 3.17
C CYS A 128 -7.73 3.69 4.58
N GLU A 129 -7.99 2.80 5.52
CA GLU A 129 -7.64 2.97 6.93
C GLU A 129 -6.42 2.13 7.33
N GLU A 130 -6.15 1.06 6.58
CA GLU A 130 -5.14 0.05 6.93
C GLU A 130 -4.29 -0.34 5.71
N PHE A 131 -2.98 -0.37 5.91
CA PHE A 131 -2.01 -0.82 4.94
C PHE A 131 -1.18 -1.94 5.57
N ASP A 132 -1.29 -3.14 5.01
CA ASP A 132 -0.42 -4.29 5.32
C ASP A 132 0.57 -4.45 4.16
N LEU A 133 1.74 -3.81 4.33
CA LEU A 133 2.79 -3.72 3.31
C LEU A 133 4.04 -4.53 3.71
N LEU A 134 3.90 -5.49 4.63
CA LEU A 134 5.01 -6.31 5.15
C LEU A 134 5.81 -7.00 4.04
N ASN A 135 5.15 -7.27 2.92
CA ASN A 135 5.70 -8.01 1.80
C ASN A 135 6.05 -7.12 0.60
N LEU A 136 5.93 -5.79 0.73
CA LEU A 136 6.34 -4.88 -0.35
C LEU A 136 7.88 -4.78 -0.40
N ASP A 137 8.50 -5.23 -1.49
CA ASP A 137 9.94 -5.05 -1.72
C ASP A 137 10.22 -3.74 -2.48
N THR A 138 10.67 -2.70 -1.76
CA THR A 138 11.04 -1.41 -2.36
C THR A 138 12.51 -1.33 -2.80
N SER A 139 13.27 -2.43 -2.75
CA SER A 139 14.73 -2.41 -2.97
C SER A 139 15.18 -1.97 -4.36
N LYS A 140 14.30 -2.02 -5.36
CA LYS A 140 14.54 -1.52 -6.72
C LYS A 140 13.90 -0.16 -6.98
N SER A 141 13.13 0.37 -6.04
CA SER A 141 12.33 1.57 -6.24
C SER A 141 13.20 2.82 -6.28
N ASP A 142 13.15 3.56 -7.37
CA ASP A 142 13.82 4.85 -7.53
C ASP A 142 13.03 6.03 -6.94
N SER A 143 11.73 5.84 -6.73
CA SER A 143 10.81 6.90 -6.32
C SER A 143 9.68 6.35 -5.45
N LEU A 144 9.46 7.02 -4.32
CA LEU A 144 8.29 6.87 -3.46
C LEU A 144 7.33 8.07 -3.60
N CYS A 145 7.50 8.87 -4.66
CA CYS A 145 6.75 10.11 -4.85
C CYS A 145 5.24 9.85 -4.81
N GLY A 146 4.56 10.57 -3.93
CA GLY A 146 3.10 10.53 -3.78
C GLY A 146 2.52 9.15 -3.47
N MET A 147 3.33 8.18 -3.00
CA MET A 147 2.90 6.80 -2.79
C MET A 147 1.63 6.69 -1.92
N PHE A 148 1.45 7.55 -0.92
CA PHE A 148 0.25 7.61 -0.06
C PHE A 148 -0.46 8.96 -0.13
N ARG A 149 -0.21 9.76 -1.17
CA ARG A 149 -0.82 11.09 -1.28
C ARG A 149 -2.34 10.98 -1.25
N GLY A 150 -3.00 11.85 -0.48
CA GLY A 150 -4.46 11.88 -0.38
C GLY A 150 -5.11 10.70 0.36
N CYS A 151 -4.34 9.81 1.00
CA CYS A 151 -4.86 8.78 1.91
C CYS A 151 -5.39 9.41 3.21
N SER A 152 -6.50 10.13 3.13
CA SER A 152 -6.97 11.01 4.20
C SER A 152 -7.56 10.28 5.41
N SER A 153 -7.87 8.98 5.28
CA SER A 153 -8.42 8.17 6.37
C SER A 153 -7.41 7.35 7.16
N VAL A 154 -6.18 7.19 6.65
CA VAL A 154 -5.13 6.43 7.32
C VAL A 154 -4.71 7.12 8.62
N LYS A 155 -4.64 6.36 9.72
CA LYS A 155 -4.26 6.88 11.04
C LYS A 155 -2.80 6.57 11.39
N GLN A 156 -2.32 5.43 10.91
CA GLN A 156 -0.98 4.91 11.16
C GLN A 156 -0.52 4.14 9.92
N LEU A 157 0.77 4.23 9.61
CA LEU A 157 1.44 3.40 8.61
C LEU A 157 2.47 2.56 9.36
N LEU A 158 2.21 1.27 9.44
CA LEU A 158 3.06 0.31 10.15
C LEU A 158 4.09 -0.27 9.19
N ASP A 159 5.24 -0.66 9.74
CA ASP A 159 6.32 -1.38 9.05
C ASP A 159 6.96 -0.67 7.83
N ILE A 160 6.62 0.61 7.58
CA ILE A 160 7.24 1.37 6.50
C ILE A 160 8.70 1.74 6.79
N ASP A 161 9.15 1.63 8.04
CA ASP A 161 10.54 1.78 8.44
C ASP A 161 11.43 0.68 7.84
N ARG A 162 10.84 -0.42 7.34
CA ARG A 162 11.53 -1.50 6.63
C ARG A 162 11.75 -1.23 5.15
N PHE A 163 11.17 -0.16 4.60
CA PHE A 163 11.36 0.16 3.19
C PHE A 163 12.85 0.35 2.91
N ASN A 164 13.35 -0.37 1.92
CA ASN A 164 14.67 -0.12 1.39
C ASN A 164 14.60 1.14 0.50
N THR A 165 15.19 2.22 0.98
CA THR A 165 15.22 3.52 0.29
C THR A 165 16.60 3.85 -0.30
N SER A 166 17.52 2.88 -0.38
CA SER A 166 18.91 3.11 -0.81
C SER A 166 19.04 3.59 -2.27
N LEU A 167 18.03 3.33 -3.11
CA LEU A 167 17.96 3.81 -4.49
C LEU A 167 16.98 4.98 -4.69
N VAL A 168 16.25 5.37 -3.64
CA VAL A 168 15.18 6.37 -3.76
C VAL A 168 15.79 7.76 -3.86
N THR A 169 15.47 8.49 -4.93
CA THR A 169 15.88 9.90 -5.11
C THR A 169 14.73 10.88 -4.91
N ASP A 170 13.48 10.44 -5.08
CA ASP A 170 12.28 11.27 -4.97
C ASP A 170 11.26 10.68 -4.00
N SER A 171 11.04 11.38 -2.88
CA SER A 171 9.99 11.12 -1.89
C SER A 171 9.01 12.29 -1.76
N SER A 172 8.95 13.16 -2.77
CA SER A 172 8.03 14.31 -2.79
C SER A 172 6.57 13.86 -2.67
N TYR A 173 5.75 14.66 -2.01
CA TYR A 173 4.31 14.43 -1.82
C TYR A 173 3.91 13.11 -1.15
N MET A 174 4.84 12.29 -0.65
CA MET A 174 4.57 10.89 -0.23
C MET A 174 3.40 10.77 0.76
N PHE A 175 3.26 11.71 1.70
CA PHE A 175 2.16 11.77 2.68
C PHE A 175 1.34 13.06 2.57
N LEU A 176 1.40 13.74 1.43
CA LEU A 176 0.64 14.97 1.18
C LEU A 176 -0.85 14.70 1.39
N ASN A 177 -1.51 15.52 2.21
CA ASN A 177 -2.94 15.42 2.56
C ASN A 177 -3.35 14.10 3.26
N CYS A 178 -2.43 13.41 3.93
CA CYS A 178 -2.76 12.34 4.88
C CYS A 178 -3.31 12.94 6.20
N LEU A 179 -4.53 13.49 6.14
CA LEU A 179 -5.09 14.37 7.17
C LEU A 179 -5.22 13.72 8.57
N LYS A 180 -5.47 12.40 8.63
CA LYS A 180 -5.64 11.65 9.89
C LYS A 180 -4.37 10.95 10.36
N LEU A 181 -3.28 10.98 9.59
CA LEU A 181 -2.04 10.29 9.93
C LEU A 181 -1.43 10.96 11.16
N ARG A 182 -1.18 10.17 12.22
CA ARG A 182 -0.71 10.67 13.51
C ARG A 182 0.77 10.49 13.74
N ALA A 183 1.34 9.41 13.21
CA ALA A 183 2.75 9.10 13.37
C ALA A 183 3.25 8.29 12.18
N VAL A 184 4.53 8.47 11.87
CA VAL A 184 5.24 7.74 10.83
C VAL A 184 6.70 7.57 11.23
N SER A 185 7.27 6.38 11.03
CA SER A 185 8.68 6.10 11.33
C SER A 185 9.51 5.99 10.07
N VAL A 186 10.66 6.67 10.03
CA VAL A 186 11.65 6.63 8.94
C VAL A 186 13.03 6.17 9.45
N SER A 187 13.10 5.58 10.65
CA SER A 187 14.35 5.16 11.32
C SER A 187 15.19 4.15 10.52
N GLY A 188 14.56 3.27 9.72
CA GLY A 188 15.27 2.31 8.87
C GLY A 188 15.56 2.79 7.45
N TRP A 189 15.24 4.04 7.11
CA TRP A 189 15.44 4.56 5.76
C TRP A 189 16.90 4.96 5.55
N ASP A 190 17.48 4.51 4.43
CA ASP A 190 18.65 5.15 3.86
C ASP A 190 18.22 6.45 3.15
N THR A 191 18.49 7.57 3.78
CA THR A 191 18.07 8.90 3.29
C THR A 191 19.18 9.62 2.52
N SER A 192 20.32 8.97 2.29
CA SER A 192 21.52 9.58 1.72
C SER A 192 21.37 9.98 0.25
N HIS A 193 20.50 9.27 -0.49
CA HIS A 193 20.24 9.50 -1.91
C HIS A 193 18.94 10.26 -2.19
N ILE A 194 18.10 10.47 -1.16
CA ILE A 194 16.82 11.17 -1.35
C ILE A 194 17.13 12.65 -1.57
N GLU A 195 16.84 13.17 -2.75
CA GLU A 195 17.09 14.56 -3.13
C GLU A 195 15.83 15.41 -3.01
N ASN A 196 14.70 14.90 -3.48
CA ASN A 196 13.44 15.62 -3.50
C ASN A 196 12.50 15.16 -2.38
N THR A 197 12.18 16.10 -1.49
CA THR A 197 11.24 15.90 -0.38
C THR A 197 10.12 16.95 -0.36
N GLU A 198 9.87 17.59 -1.51
CA GLU A 198 8.90 18.68 -1.63
C GLU A 198 7.53 18.24 -1.11
N GLN A 199 6.94 19.05 -0.21
CA GLN A 199 5.59 18.87 0.33
C GLN A 199 5.29 17.47 0.86
N MET A 200 6.31 16.69 1.24
CA MET A 200 6.16 15.30 1.68
C MET A 200 5.13 15.13 2.79
N LEU A 201 5.04 16.11 3.70
CA LEU A 201 4.14 16.12 4.86
C LEU A 201 3.12 17.28 4.82
N ALA A 202 2.97 17.99 3.71
CA ALA A 202 2.03 19.11 3.65
C ALA A 202 0.58 18.61 3.86
N GLY A 203 -0.21 19.34 4.64
CA GLY A 203 -1.55 18.92 5.05
C GLY A 203 -1.57 17.71 6.01
N CYS A 204 -0.42 17.22 6.45
CA CYS A 204 -0.31 16.14 7.43
C CYS A 204 0.09 16.71 8.80
N ALA A 205 -0.58 16.25 9.86
CA ALA A 205 -0.25 16.60 11.25
C ALA A 205 0.56 15.50 11.95
N ALA A 206 1.16 14.58 11.18
CA ALA A 206 1.87 13.43 11.72
C ALA A 206 3.13 13.83 12.48
N TYR A 207 3.42 13.05 13.52
CA TYR A 207 4.69 13.06 14.21
C TYR A 207 5.67 12.12 13.49
N VAL A 208 6.81 12.65 13.03
CA VAL A 208 7.82 11.83 12.35
C VAL A 208 8.84 11.33 13.36
N LEU A 209 9.05 10.02 13.38
CA LEU A 209 10.05 9.31 14.16
C LEU A 209 11.25 9.00 13.27
N ALA A 210 12.46 9.32 13.74
CA ALA A 210 13.68 8.94 13.05
C ALA A 210 14.82 8.68 14.02
N ASP A 211 15.90 8.07 13.53
CA ASP A 211 17.14 7.88 14.28
C ASP A 211 18.11 9.04 14.00
N GLU A 212 19.26 9.05 14.69
CA GLU A 212 20.23 10.16 14.57
C GLU A 212 20.78 10.30 13.13
N GLU A 213 20.85 9.20 12.37
CA GLU A 213 21.33 9.19 10.99
C GLU A 213 20.41 9.95 10.03
N GLN A 214 19.10 10.00 10.30
CA GLN A 214 18.11 10.71 9.47
C GLN A 214 17.83 12.13 9.97
N LEU A 215 18.59 12.68 10.91
CA LEU A 215 18.36 14.05 11.40
C LEU A 215 18.45 15.11 10.29
N SER A 216 19.41 14.95 9.38
CA SER A 216 19.55 15.85 8.21
C SER A 216 18.33 15.77 7.30
N PHE A 217 17.79 14.56 7.09
CA PHE A 217 16.56 14.32 6.35
C PHE A 217 15.35 14.95 7.03
N LEU A 218 15.19 14.77 8.35
CA LEU A 218 14.14 15.41 9.12
C LEU A 218 14.11 16.93 8.91
N ASN A 219 15.27 17.59 8.93
CA ASN A 219 15.34 19.04 8.69
C ASN A 219 14.82 19.45 7.30
N ARG A 220 15.00 18.61 6.26
CA ARG A 220 14.54 18.88 4.88
C ARG A 220 13.03 18.72 4.70
N ILE A 221 12.40 17.83 5.47
CA ILE A 221 10.96 17.53 5.33
C ILE A 221 10.06 18.39 6.23
N THR A 222 10.65 19.14 7.17
CA THR A 222 9.87 19.93 8.12
C THR A 222 9.07 21.04 7.43
N SER A 223 7.74 20.93 7.48
CA SER A 223 6.81 22.03 7.17
C SER A 223 6.33 22.71 8.46
N THR A 224 5.77 23.92 8.35
CA THR A 224 5.34 24.76 9.49
C THR A 224 4.29 24.13 10.42
N GLN A 225 3.65 23.01 10.04
CA GLN A 225 2.59 22.35 10.84
C GLN A 225 3.01 20.98 11.42
N SER A 226 4.05 20.35 10.88
CA SER A 226 4.52 19.02 11.29
C SER A 226 5.41 19.10 12.53
N ARG A 227 5.18 18.22 13.51
CA ARG A 227 6.05 18.04 14.69
C ARG A 227 6.96 16.85 14.43
N HIS A 228 8.23 16.93 14.83
CA HIS A 228 9.21 15.87 14.59
C HIS A 228 9.97 15.60 15.88
N GLY A 229 10.51 14.39 16.02
CA GLY A 229 11.52 14.15 17.03
C GLY A 229 12.32 12.89 16.77
N VAL A 230 13.54 12.92 17.27
CA VAL A 230 14.48 11.81 17.18
C VAL A 230 14.19 10.85 18.32
N TRP A 231 13.97 9.57 18.00
CA TRP A 231 13.91 8.54 19.02
C TRP A 231 15.32 8.21 19.45
N ARG A 232 15.58 8.33 20.76
CA ARG A 232 16.77 7.73 21.38
C ARG A 232 16.32 6.44 22.02
N LYS A 233 16.82 5.32 21.50
CA LYS A 233 16.71 4.03 22.19
C LYS A 233 17.36 4.21 23.56
N MET A 234 16.58 4.15 24.64
CA MET A 234 17.16 4.16 25.97
C MET A 234 18.03 2.90 26.10
N ALA A 235 19.30 3.12 26.45
CA ALA A 235 20.32 2.09 26.65
C ALA A 235 19.91 1.08 27.74
#